data_AF-A0AAF1K6Y2-F1
#
_entry.id   AF-A0AAF1K6Y2-F1
#
_cell.length_a   1.000
_cell.length_b   1.000
_cell.length_c   1.000
_cell.angle_alpha   90.00
_cell.angle_beta   90.00
_cell.angle_gamma   90.00
#
_symmetry.space_group_name_H-M   'P 1'
#
loop_
_entity.id
_entity.type
_entity.pdbx_description
1 polymer ?
#
loop_
_entity_poly.entity_id
_entity_poly.type
_entity_poly.pdbx_seq_one_letter_code
_entity_poly.pdbx_strand_id
1 'polypeptide(L)'
;MTTTTTIRIDEDLKRRVAAAAERRGKSTHAFILDAIAETVARAEDADILHHLAEARWANLLRTGESVPWDDAKAWLEAKARGENPPRPMARKPSP
;
A
#
# COMPACT_ATOMS: atom_id res chain seq x y z
N MET A 1 -5.82 20.14 18.07
CA MET A 1 -7.20 20.31 18.57
C MET A 1 -7.98 19.05 18.25
N THR A 2 -8.72 18.47 19.19
CA THR A 2 -9.58 17.31 18.93
C THR A 2 -11.00 17.77 18.61
N THR A 3 -11.59 17.24 17.55
CA THR A 3 -12.97 17.53 17.15
C THR A 3 -13.82 16.28 17.32
N THR A 4 -15.10 16.46 17.67
CA THR A 4 -16.04 15.34 17.80
C THR A 4 -16.85 15.20 16.53
N THR A 5 -16.85 14.00 15.94
CA THR A 5 -17.65 13.67 14.76
C THR A 5 -18.65 12.56 15.10
N THR A 6 -19.95 12.80 14.90
CA THR A 6 -21.00 11.79 15.10
C THR A 6 -21.14 10.94 13.83
N ILE A 7 -20.82 9.65 13.93
CA ILE A 7 -20.95 8.69 12.84
C ILE A 7 -22.19 7.84 13.10
N ARG A 8 -23.10 7.77 12.12
CA ARG A 8 -24.27 6.89 12.17
C ARG A 8 -23.88 5.51 11.62
N ILE A 9 -24.12 4.49 12.43
CA ILE A 9 -23.94 3.08 12.07
C ILE A 9 -25.22 2.32 12.43
N ASP A 10 -25.54 1.27 11.70
CA ASP A 10 -26.66 0.41 12.04
C ASP A 10 -26.36 -0.43 13.30
N GLU A 11 -27.42 -0.97 13.91
CA GLU A 11 -27.30 -1.74 15.15
C GLU A 11 -26.52 -3.05 14.98
N ASP A 12 -26.52 -3.66 13.79
CA ASP A 12 -25.71 -4.86 13.55
C ASP A 12 -24.22 -4.54 13.54
N LEU A 13 -23.82 -3.51 12.79
CA LEU A 13 -22.45 -3.05 12.75
C LEU A 13 -21.96 -2.62 14.13
N LYS A 14 -22.79 -1.89 14.89
CA LYS A 14 -22.47 -1.48 16.27
C LYS A 14 -22.16 -2.69 17.18
N ARG A 15 -22.96 -3.75 17.14
CA ARG A 15 -22.69 -4.99 17.90
C ARG A 15 -21.40 -5.66 17.46
N ARG A 16 -21.15 -5.76 16.14
CA ARG A 16 -19.95 -6.38 15.58
C ARG A 16 -18.68 -5.62 15.96
N VAL A 17 -18.73 -4.29 15.95
CA VAL A 17 -17.61 -3.43 16.39
C VAL A 17 -17.33 -3.62 17.87
N ALA A 18 -18.36 -3.62 18.72
CA ALA A 18 -18.18 -3.84 20.16
C ALA A 18 -17.52 -5.21 20.45
N ALA A 19 -18.02 -6.28 19.84
CA ALA A 19 -17.43 -7.61 19.99
C ALA A 19 -15.99 -7.71 19.45
N ALA A 20 -15.67 -6.98 18.37
CA ALA A 20 -14.31 -6.92 17.83
C ALA A 20 -13.36 -6.14 18.75
N ALA A 21 -13.83 -5.05 19.35
CA ALA A 21 -13.08 -4.25 20.31
C ALA A 21 -12.77 -5.07 21.58
N GLU A 22 -13.76 -5.77 22.13
CA GLU A 22 -13.61 -6.66 23.29
C GLU A 22 -12.56 -7.76 23.03
N ARG A 23 -12.64 -8.45 21.88
CA ARG A 23 -11.64 -9.46 21.49
C ARG A 23 -10.21 -8.90 21.39
N ARG A 24 -10.07 -7.60 21.15
CA ARG A 24 -8.79 -6.89 21.06
C ARG A 24 -8.40 -6.20 22.37
N GLY A 25 -9.22 -6.32 23.44
CA GLY A 25 -8.99 -5.65 24.73
C GLY A 25 -9.09 -4.12 24.66
N LYS A 26 -9.84 -3.57 23.71
CA LYS A 26 -9.98 -2.12 23.47
C LYS A 26 -11.41 -1.66 23.74
N SER A 27 -11.57 -0.37 24.07
CA SER A 27 -12.89 0.26 24.02
C SER A 27 -13.37 0.37 22.58
N THR A 28 -14.69 0.37 22.37
CA THR A 28 -15.31 0.57 21.05
C THR A 28 -14.81 1.85 20.39
N HIS A 29 -14.67 2.94 21.15
CA HIS A 29 -14.17 4.22 20.63
C HIS A 29 -12.73 4.11 20.11
N ALA A 30 -11.81 3.55 20.92
CA ALA A 30 -10.42 3.37 20.51
C ALA A 30 -10.30 2.47 19.29
N PHE A 31 -11.09 1.38 19.24
CA PHE A 31 -11.13 0.48 18.10
C PHE A 31 -11.59 1.18 16.81
N ILE A 32 -12.62 2.04 16.88
CA ILE A 32 -13.09 2.82 15.73
C ILE A 32 -12.02 3.80 15.24
N LEU A 33 -11.33 4.50 16.15
CA LEU A 33 -10.27 5.42 15.78
C LEU A 33 -9.11 4.70 15.06
N ASP A 34 -8.68 3.56 15.61
CA ASP A 34 -7.65 2.74 14.98
C ASP A 34 -8.07 2.29 13.57
N ALA A 35 -9.32 1.83 13.42
CA ALA A 35 -9.83 1.38 12.13
C ALA A 35 -9.88 2.51 11.09
N ILE A 36 -10.24 3.73 11.50
CA ILE A 36 -10.22 4.92 10.63
C ILE A 36 -8.78 5.25 10.25
N ALA A 37 -7.86 5.32 11.22
CA ALA A 37 -6.46 5.62 10.97
C ALA A 37 -5.81 4.62 10.00
N GLU A 38 -6.04 3.32 10.22
CA GLU A 38 -5.55 2.26 9.34
C GLU A 38 -6.15 2.34 7.93
N THR A 39 -7.42 2.72 7.82
CA THR A 39 -8.08 2.87 6.52
C THR A 39 -7.56 4.08 5.75
N VAL A 40 -7.33 5.20 6.44
CA VAL A 40 -6.73 6.41 5.84
C VAL A 40 -5.31 6.11 5.36
N ALA A 41 -4.47 5.52 6.21
CA ALA A 41 -3.09 5.18 5.83
C ALA A 41 -3.05 4.25 4.60
N ARG A 42 -3.90 3.21 4.57
CA ARG A 42 -4.01 2.31 3.41
C ARG A 42 -4.47 3.04 2.15
N ALA A 43 -5.39 3.99 2.26
CA ALA A 43 -5.86 4.77 1.12
C ALA A 43 -4.76 5.70 0.60
N GLU A 44 -4.00 6.34 1.48
CA GLU A 44 -2.86 7.19 1.13
C GLU A 44 -1.75 6.38 0.45
N ASP A 45 -1.38 5.22 1.00
CA ASP A 45 -0.39 4.32 0.39
C ASP A 45 -0.82 3.83 -0.99
N ALA A 46 -2.11 3.50 -1.15
CA ALA A 46 -2.67 3.07 -2.42
C ALA A 46 -2.63 4.18 -3.47
N ASP A 47 -2.94 5.41 -3.08
CA ASP A 47 -2.91 6.59 -3.96
C ASP A 47 -1.48 6.90 -4.43
N ILE A 48 -0.51 6.87 -3.51
CA ILE A 48 0.92 7.02 -3.83
C ILE A 48 1.36 5.96 -4.83
N LEU A 49 1.00 4.69 -4.60
CA LEU A 49 1.35 3.60 -5.50
C LEU A 49 0.69 3.77 -6.87
N HIS A 50 -0.57 4.20 -6.91
CA HIS A 50 -1.31 4.43 -8.14
C HIS A 50 -0.64 5.52 -8.99
N HIS A 51 -0.37 6.69 -8.41
CA HIS A 51 0.32 7.77 -9.09
C HIS A 51 1.72 7.38 -9.58
N LEU A 52 2.46 6.62 -8.78
CA LEU A 52 3.77 6.11 -9.20
C LEU A 52 3.65 5.13 -10.38
N ALA A 53 2.63 4.26 -10.36
CA ALA A 53 2.37 3.31 -11.44
C ALA A 53 1.98 4.03 -12.74
N GLU A 54 1.09 5.03 -12.66
CA GLU A 54 0.72 5.85 -13.82
C GLU A 54 1.93 6.57 -14.42
N ALA A 55 2.78 7.20 -13.58
CA ALA A 55 3.97 7.89 -14.05
C ALA A 55 4.96 6.94 -14.74
N ARG A 56 5.16 5.74 -14.18
CA ARG A 56 6.01 4.69 -14.78
C ARG A 56 5.42 4.15 -16.08
N TRP A 57 4.10 3.96 -16.13
CA TRP A 57 3.40 3.50 -17.31
C TRP A 57 3.51 4.51 -18.45
N ALA A 58 3.27 5.80 -18.18
CA ALA A 58 3.46 6.87 -19.15
C ALA A 58 4.91 6.93 -19.67
N ASN A 59 5.90 6.74 -18.79
CA ASN A 59 7.30 6.69 -19.19
C ASN A 59 7.61 5.48 -20.10
N LEU A 60 7.07 4.31 -19.79
CA LEU A 60 7.22 3.11 -20.61
C LEU A 60 6.60 3.32 -22.00
N LEU A 61 5.37 3.84 -22.07
CA LEU A 61 4.71 4.15 -23.34
C LEU A 61 5.51 5.16 -24.18
N ARG A 62 6.13 6.16 -23.55
CA ARG A 62 6.92 7.20 -24.22
C ARG A 62 8.27 6.71 -24.73
N THR A 63 8.96 5.87 -23.96
CA THR A 63 10.36 5.47 -24.24
C THR A 63 10.47 4.11 -24.89
N GLY A 64 9.51 3.21 -24.62
CA GLY A 64 9.60 1.79 -24.91
C GLY A 64 10.66 1.06 -24.07
N GLU A 65 11.25 1.69 -23.07
CA GLU A 65 12.32 1.12 -22.27
C GLU A 65 11.76 0.43 -21.02
N SER A 66 12.18 -0.81 -20.80
CA SER A 66 11.85 -1.60 -19.62
C SER A 66 13.09 -2.33 -19.11
N VAL A 67 13.03 -2.83 -17.88
CA VAL A 67 14.07 -3.74 -17.38
C VAL A 67 13.66 -5.16 -17.79
N PRO A 68 14.51 -5.93 -18.49
CA PRO A 68 14.25 -7.33 -18.76
C PRO A 68 14.03 -8.13 -17.48
N TRP A 69 13.10 -9.08 -17.51
CA TRP A 69 12.73 -9.84 -16.31
C TRP A 69 13.92 -10.60 -15.69
N ASP A 70 14.78 -11.20 -16.51
CA ASP A 70 15.93 -11.96 -16.01
C ASP A 70 16.91 -11.06 -15.24
N ASP A 71 17.17 -9.84 -15.74
CA ASP A 71 18.01 -8.84 -15.07
C ASP A 71 17.38 -8.39 -13.75
N ALA A 72 16.06 -8.14 -13.74
CA ALA A 72 15.33 -7.76 -12.53
C ALA A 72 15.33 -8.87 -11.48
N LYS A 73 15.10 -10.12 -11.91
CA LYS A 73 15.09 -11.30 -11.04
C LYS A 73 16.46 -11.53 -10.41
N ALA A 74 17.53 -11.52 -11.20
CA ALA A 74 18.89 -11.69 -10.70
C ALA A 74 19.25 -10.60 -9.67
N TRP A 75 18.85 -9.35 -9.93
CA TRP A 75 19.04 -8.24 -9.00
C TRP A 75 18.27 -8.42 -7.69
N LEU A 76 17.00 -8.84 -7.75
CA LEU A 76 16.15 -9.09 -6.58
C LEU A 76 16.68 -10.25 -5.72
N GLU A 77 17.12 -11.35 -6.36
CA GLU A 77 17.70 -12.50 -5.65
C GLU A 77 18.99 -12.14 -4.92
N ALA A 78 19.89 -11.37 -5.56
CA ALA A 78 21.09 -10.87 -4.92
C ALA A 78 20.78 -9.92 -3.75
N LYS A 79 19.81 -9.01 -3.91
CA LYS A 79 19.33 -8.17 -2.80
C LYS A 79 18.76 -8.99 -1.65
N ALA A 80 18.01 -10.06 -1.93
CA ALA A 80 17.47 -10.95 -0.89
C ALA A 80 18.56 -11.70 -0.11
N ARG A 81 19.73 -11.92 -0.71
CA ARG A 81 20.94 -12.46 -0.04
C ARG A 81 21.74 -11.40 0.74
N GLY A 82 21.30 -10.15 0.76
CA GLY A 82 22.01 -9.03 1.40
C GLY A 82 23.17 -8.46 0.58
N GLU A 83 23.33 -8.88 -0.68
CA GLU A 83 24.33 -8.31 -1.59
C GLU A 83 23.90 -6.92 -2.07
N ASN A 84 24.85 -6.15 -2.62
CA ASN A 84 24.57 -4.84 -3.20
C ASN A 84 24.90 -4.77 -4.71
N PRO A 85 24.19 -5.54 -5.56
CA PRO A 85 24.39 -5.50 -7.00
C PRO A 85 23.97 -4.14 -7.60
N PRO A 86 24.61 -3.70 -8.71
CA PRO A 86 24.17 -2.52 -9.43
C PRO A 86 22.73 -2.72 -9.94
N ARG A 87 21.93 -1.65 -9.88
CA ARG A 87 20.53 -1.71 -10.33
C ARG A 87 20.48 -1.90 -11.86
N PRO A 88 19.71 -2.86 -12.38
CA PRO A 88 19.60 -3.04 -13.82
C PRO A 88 18.96 -1.81 -14.47
N MET A 89 19.50 -1.42 -15.62
CA MET A 89 19.03 -0.26 -16.37
C MET A 89 17.89 -0.64 -17.31
N ALA A 90 16.92 0.25 -17.45
CA ALA A 90 15.87 0.11 -18.45
C ALA A 90 16.47 0.28 -19.85
N ARG A 91 16.04 -0.56 -20.80
CA ARG A 91 16.43 -0.53 -22.20
C ARG A 91 15.28 -1.00 -23.07
N LYS A 92 15.30 -0.65 -24.36
CA LYS A 92 14.31 -1.20 -25.29
C LYS A 92 14.47 -2.72 -25.36
N PRO A 93 13.38 -3.50 -25.21
CA PRO A 93 13.46 -4.94 -25.38
C PRO A 93 13.92 -5.25 -26.81
N SER A 94 14.91 -6.13 -26.94
CA SER A 94 15.28 -6.68 -28.24
C SER A 94 14.09 -7.49 -28.79
N PRO A 95 13.84 -7.45 -30.12
CA PRO A 95 12.77 -8.22 -30.75
C PRO A 95 12.96 -9.73 -30.58
#